data_AF-A0A258SPZ6-F1
#
_entry.id   AF-A0A258SPZ6-F1
#
_cell.length_a   1.000
_cell.length_b   1.000
_cell.length_c   1.000
_cell.angle_alpha   90.00
_cell.angle_beta   90.00
_cell.angle_gamma   90.00
#
_symmetry.space_group_name_H-M   'P 1'
#
loop_
_entity.id
_entity.type
_entity.pdbx_description
1 polymer ?
#
loop_
_entity_poly.entity_id
_entity_poly.type
_entity_poly.pdbx_seq_one_letter_code
_entity_poly.pdbx_strand_id
1 'polypeptide(L)' 'NWRLLQAPPHLINYVVCHELAHLKEMNHSVKFWAVVASIYPDYKQAEKELKAWSPKLHLM' A
#
# COMPACT_ATOMS: atom_id res chain seq x y z
N ASN A 1 4.32 2.79 11.75
CA ASN A 1 3.58 1.71 12.45
C ASN A 1 4.41 0.43 12.37
N TRP A 2 5.07 0.01 13.45
CA TRP A 2 6.00 -1.15 13.44
C TRP A 2 5.29 -2.49 13.15
N ARG A 3 3.97 -2.58 13.39
CA ARG A 3 3.17 -3.77 13.06
C ARG A 3 3.16 -4.09 11.57
N LEU A 4 3.40 -3.10 10.71
CA LEU A 4 3.49 -3.34 9.26
C LEU A 4 4.62 -4.33 8.91
N LEU A 5 5.70 -4.38 9.71
CA LEU A 5 6.79 -5.34 9.52
C LEU A 5 6.35 -6.81 9.69
N GLN A 6 5.18 -7.05 10.29
CA GLN A 6 4.59 -8.38 10.45
C GLN A 6 3.64 -8.76 9.31
N ALA A 7 3.36 -7.83 8.38
CA ALA A 7 2.54 -8.12 7.22
C ALA A 7 3.32 -9.01 6.22
N PRO A 8 2.63 -9.80 5.40
CA PRO A 8 3.23 -10.46 4.26
C PRO A 8 4.11 -9.51 3.42
N PRO A 9 5.28 -9.93 2.93
CA PRO A 9 6.24 -9.04 2.25
C PRO A 9 5.65 -8.25 1.09
N HIS A 10 4.70 -8.82 0.33
CA HIS A 10 4.05 -8.13 -0.79
C HIS A 10 3.18 -6.95 -0.34
N LEU A 11 2.55 -7.02 0.84
CA LEU A 11 1.80 -5.90 1.41
C LEU A 11 2.73 -4.79 1.90
N ILE A 12 3.89 -5.14 2.45
CA ILE A 12 4.93 -4.17 2.80
C ILE A 12 5.40 -3.44 1.54
N ASN A 13 5.72 -4.19 0.47
CA ASN A 13 6.13 -3.61 -0.80
C ASN A 13 5.06 -2.69 -1.39
N TYR A 14 3.78 -3.07 -1.31
CA TYR A 14 2.67 -2.22 -1.74
C TYR A 14 2.63 -0.90 -0.96
N VAL A 15 2.73 -0.93 0.38
CA VAL A 15 2.76 0.30 1.18
C VAL A 15 3.98 1.16 0.84
N VAL A 16 5.17 0.57 0.66
CA VAL A 16 6.35 1.33 0.22
C VAL A 16 6.10 2.00 -1.14
N CYS A 17 5.54 1.29 -2.12
CA CYS A 17 5.21 1.87 -3.42
C CYS A 17 4.15 2.98 -3.31
N HIS A 18 3.19 2.83 -2.41
CA HIS A 18 2.17 3.84 -2.11
C HIS A 18 2.80 5.13 -1.57
N GLU A 19 3.67 5.03 -0.57
CA GLU A 19 4.38 6.17 -0.01
C GLU A 19 5.34 6.81 -1.03
N LEU A 20 5.99 6.02 -1.88
CA LEU A 20 6.83 6.55 -2.97
C LEU A 20 6.00 7.31 -4.02
N ALA A 21 4.78 6.88 -4.30
CA ALA A 21 3.89 7.60 -5.21
C ALA A 21 3.53 8.99 -4.67
N HIS A 22 3.48 9.17 -3.35
CA HIS A 22 3.26 10.48 -2.75
C HIS A 22 4.36 11.49 -3.12
N LEU A 23 5.59 11.07 -3.39
CA LEU A 23 6.64 11.99 -3.86
C LEU A 23 6.30 12.72 -5.17
N LYS A 24 5.39 12.16 -5.98
CA LYS A 24 4.91 12.80 -7.23
C LYS A 24 3.52 13.42 -7.08
N GLU A 25 2.63 12.76 -6.33
CA GLU A 25 1.23 13.16 -6.22
C GLU A 25 0.78 13.08 -4.75
N MET A 26 0.60 14.22 -4.07
CA MET A 26 0.32 14.23 -2.64
C MET A 26 -1.09 13.73 -2.27
N ASN A 27 -2.04 13.85 -3.19
CA ASN A 27 -3.43 13.42 -2.97
C ASN A 27 -3.71 12.11 -3.70
N HIS A 28 -4.56 11.24 -3.15
CA HIS A 28 -5.03 9.97 -3.77
C HIS A 28 -5.95 10.15 -4.99
N SER A 29 -5.57 11.05 -5.90
CA SER A 29 -6.24 11.34 -7.16
C SER A 29 -6.04 10.23 -8.19
N VAL A 30 -6.72 10.33 -9.34
CA VAL A 30 -6.50 9.41 -10.48
C VAL A 30 -5.03 9.38 -10.91
N LYS A 31 -4.32 10.52 -10.85
CA LYS A 31 -2.90 10.60 -11.20
C LYS A 31 -2.03 9.84 -10.20
N PHE A 32 -2.34 9.94 -8.90
CA PHE A 32 -1.66 9.15 -7.87
C PHE A 32 -1.79 7.66 -8.13
N TRP A 33 -3.01 7.19 -8.40
CA TRP A 33 -3.23 5.77 -8.68
C TRP A 33 -2.58 5.30 -9.99
N ALA A 34 -2.43 6.19 -10.98
CA ALA A 34 -1.64 5.89 -12.17
C ALA A 34 -0.15 5.72 -11.84
N VAL A 35 0.42 6.54 -10.95
CA VAL A 35 1.80 6.37 -10.47
C VAL A 35 1.94 5.06 -9.69
N VAL A 36 1.04 4.77 -8.75
CA VAL A 36 1.04 3.49 -8.02
C VAL A 36 0.99 2.30 -9.00
N ALA A 37 0.07 2.32 -9.96
CA ALA A 37 -0.08 1.24 -10.95
C ALA A 37 1.15 1.04 -11.84
N SER A 38 1.92 2.11 -12.11
CA SER A 38 3.17 2.02 -12.88
C SER A 38 4.32 1.36 -12.12
N ILE A 39 4.30 1.40 -10.78
CA ILE A 39 5.35 0.84 -9.92
C ILE A 39 4.94 -0.55 -9.43
N TYR A 40 3.65 -0.73 -9.11
CA TYR A 40 3.07 -1.95 -8.57
C TYR A 40 1.76 -2.28 -9.33
N PRO A 41 1.82 -3.03 -10.45
CA PRO A 41 0.65 -3.27 -11.31
C PRO A 41 -0.54 -3.93 -10.60
N ASP A 42 -0.28 -4.82 -9.64
CA ASP A 42 -1.32 -5.56 -8.90
C ASP A 42 -1.86 -4.81 -7.67
N TYR A 43 -1.72 -3.47 -7.65
CA TYR A 43 -1.99 -2.67 -6.44
C TYR A 43 -3.42 -2.83 -5.90
N LYS A 44 -4.40 -3.05 -6.78
CA LYS A 44 -5.81 -3.23 -6.38
C LYS A 44 -6.00 -4.48 -5.52
N GLN A 45 -5.28 -5.55 -5.83
CA GLN A 45 -5.31 -6.77 -5.04
C GLN A 45 -4.62 -6.53 -3.70
N ALA A 46 -3.43 -5.94 -3.70
CA ALA A 46 -2.71 -5.61 -2.48
C ALA A 46 -3.48 -4.65 -1.57
N GLU A 47 -4.19 -3.66 -2.12
CA GLU A 47 -5.05 -2.74 -1.38
C GLU A 47 -6.19 -3.49 -0.67
N LYS A 48 -6.86 -4.40 -1.38
CA LYS A 48 -7.94 -5.23 -0.82
C LYS A 48 -7.42 -6.13 0.31
N GLU A 49 -6.28 -6.76 0.10
CA GLU A 49 -5.65 -7.64 1.09
C GLU A 49 -5.17 -6.86 2.32
N LEU A 50 -4.58 -5.67 2.13
CA LEU A 50 -4.16 -4.80 3.22
C LEU A 50 -5.36 -4.34 4.07
N LYS A 51 -6.50 -4.00 3.45
CA LYS A 51 -7.75 -3.67 4.17
C LYS A 51 -8.23 -4.84 5.04
N ALA A 52 -8.16 -6.07 4.51
CA ALA A 52 -8.50 -7.27 5.26
C ALA A 52 -7.49 -7.61 6.37
N TRP A 53 -6.22 -7.21 6.20
CA TRP A 53 -5.16 -7.42 7.18
C TRP A 53 -5.17 -6.39 8.31
N SER A 54 -5.66 -5.17 8.05
CA SER A 54 -5.61 -4.03 8.99
C SER A 54 -6.13 -4.32 10.41
N PRO A 55 -7.21 -5.09 10.62
CA PRO A 55 -7.64 -5.46 11.98
C PRO A 55 -6.57 -6.23 12.77
N LYS A 56 -5.78 -7.06 12.09
CA LYS A 56 -4.69 -7.84 12.70
C LYS A 56 -3.51 -6.96 13.13
N LEU A 57 -3.35 -5.78 12.53
CA LEU A 57 -2.31 -4.82 12.94
C LEU A 57 -2.58 -4.20 14.32
N HIS A 58 -3.83 -4.20 14.81
CA HIS A 58 -4.19 -3.57 16.08
C HIS A 58 -4.43 -4.58 17.22
N LEU A 59 -4.52 -5.87 16.90
CA LEU A 59 -4.77 -6.95 17.86
C LEU A 59 -3.46 -7.57 18.42
N MET A 60 -2.30 -6.99 18.09
CA MET A 60 -0.97 -7.38 18.56
C MET A 60 -0.24 -6.22 19.25
#